data_AF-A0A7D8BDB2-F1
#
_entry.id   AF-A0A7D8BDB2-F1
#
_cell.length_a   1.000
_cell.length_b   1.000
_cell.length_c   1.000
_cell.angle_alpha   90.00
_cell.angle_beta   90.00
_cell.angle_gamma   90.00
#
_symmetry.space_group_name_H-M   'P 1'
#
loop_
_entity.id
_entity.type
_entity.pdbx_description
1 polymer ?
#
loop_
_entity_poly.entity_id
_entity_poly.type
_entity_poly.pdbx_seq_one_letter_code
_entity_poly.pdbx_strand_id
1 'polypeptide(L)'
;MARRPGVFLSYVPGSSLDRYLTGAIRLQCSVSTHPLFPAYQQIPPLVHSPGSASARNLHPTGPSLRIDAHHHLWHYTTAEYGWIDDTMQPLRRDFLPADLVEACAAAHVDATIAVQARQTLEETHWLLALATENPLIRGVVGWADIAAADLPATLEPLLANPHLKGLRHIVQAEPDGFLDDPAFNRGIEALTRTGLTYDILIFARQLPEATRFVDRHPTQSFVLDHIAKPSIASGEIAHWSASIHELARRPNVTCKLSGMVTEANWHTWTPSTLKPYFDVALEAFGPTRLMAGSDWPVLNVASTYTQWWQTLDTWLAPLSPDERVQIEGRTAARVYHL
;
A
#
# COMPACT_ATOMS: atom_id res chain seq x y z
N MET A 1 33.39 19.77 19.25
CA MET A 1 33.47 18.36 19.69
C MET A 1 32.55 18.17 20.88
N ALA A 2 31.31 17.71 20.66
CA ALA A 2 30.42 17.24 21.72
C ALA A 2 29.41 16.29 21.07
N ARG A 3 29.56 14.99 21.35
CA ARG A 3 28.68 13.92 20.87
C ARG A 3 27.38 13.94 21.67
N ARG A 4 26.22 13.87 21.01
CA ARG A 4 24.95 13.50 21.65
C ARG A 4 24.86 11.97 21.79
N PRO A 5 24.26 11.43 22.86
CA PRO A 5 24.14 9.99 23.05
C PRO A 5 22.97 9.44 22.23
N GLY A 6 23.21 8.30 21.56
CA GLY A 6 22.17 7.51 20.91
C GLY A 6 21.36 6.75 21.96
N VAL A 7 20.03 6.79 21.82
CA VAL A 7 19.12 5.96 22.60
C VAL A 7 18.95 4.63 21.85
N PHE A 8 19.46 3.56 22.44
CA PHE A 8 19.22 2.19 22.02
C PHE A 8 17.87 1.72 22.60
N LEU A 9 16.95 1.30 21.75
CA LEU A 9 15.75 0.55 22.16
C LEU A 9 16.14 -0.92 22.31
N SER A 10 16.17 -1.42 23.55
CA SER A 10 16.39 -2.83 23.85
C SER A 10 15.06 -3.59 23.88
N TYR A 11 14.92 -4.58 23.00
CA TYR A 11 13.85 -5.56 23.00
C TYR A 11 14.06 -6.61 24.10
N VAL A 12 13.01 -6.95 24.85
CA VAL A 12 13.01 -8.01 25.86
C VAL A 12 12.01 -9.09 25.43
N PRO A 13 12.44 -10.32 25.06
CA PRO A 13 11.51 -11.41 24.81
C PRO A 13 11.13 -12.11 26.13
N GLY A 14 9.82 -12.27 26.33
CA GLY A 14 9.21 -13.02 27.41
C GLY A 14 9.44 -14.53 27.31
N SER A 15 9.49 -15.15 28.48
CA SER A 15 9.84 -16.54 28.75
C SER A 15 8.78 -17.57 28.37
N SER A 16 9.30 -18.75 28.00
CA SER A 16 8.69 -20.06 27.82
C SER A 16 7.63 -20.49 28.83
N LEU A 17 6.64 -21.25 28.36
CA LEU A 17 6.01 -22.33 29.12
C LEU A 17 5.53 -23.44 28.17
N ASP A 18 6.28 -24.54 28.15
CA ASP A 18 5.87 -25.87 27.70
C ASP A 18 4.65 -26.37 28.50
N ARG A 19 3.77 -27.17 27.88
CA ARG A 19 3.56 -28.61 28.22
C ARG A 19 2.36 -29.27 27.53
N TYR A 20 2.67 -30.40 26.89
CA TYR A 20 1.91 -31.66 26.70
C TYR A 20 0.46 -31.62 26.18
N LEU A 21 0.21 -32.32 25.06
CA LEU A 21 -0.44 -33.66 25.09
C LEU A 21 -0.38 -34.39 23.74
N THR A 22 0.02 -35.64 23.85
CA THR A 22 0.10 -36.73 22.87
C THR A 22 -1.27 -37.22 22.39
N GLY A 23 -1.36 -37.65 21.12
CA GLY A 23 -2.53 -38.40 20.65
C GLY A 23 -2.42 -38.84 19.18
N ALA A 24 -1.71 -39.93 18.93
CA ALA A 24 -1.68 -40.59 17.62
C ALA A 24 -2.94 -41.43 17.40
N ILE A 25 -3.60 -41.29 16.25
CA ILE A 25 -4.48 -42.31 15.69
C ILE A 25 -4.13 -42.49 14.20
N ARG A 26 -3.68 -43.70 13.88
CA ARG A 26 -3.52 -44.27 12.53
C ARG A 26 -4.78 -45.08 12.17
N LEU A 27 -4.90 -45.37 10.86
CA LEU A 27 -5.78 -46.30 10.14
C LEU A 27 -6.91 -45.53 9.40
N GLN A 28 -7.19 -45.74 8.12
CA GLN A 28 -6.81 -46.81 7.19
C GLN A 28 -7.12 -46.37 5.76
N CYS A 29 -6.29 -46.80 4.80
CA CYS A 29 -6.53 -46.68 3.36
C CYS A 29 -7.80 -47.44 2.92
N SER A 30 -8.49 -46.92 1.91
CA SER A 30 -9.14 -47.76 0.90
C SER A 30 -8.98 -47.12 -0.47
N VAL A 31 -8.37 -47.90 -1.37
CA VAL A 31 -8.19 -47.62 -2.79
C VAL A 31 -9.41 -48.20 -3.50
N SER A 32 -10.02 -47.45 -4.42
CA SER A 32 -10.87 -48.04 -5.45
C SER A 32 -10.65 -47.35 -6.78
N THR A 33 -10.42 -48.19 -7.77
CA THR A 33 -10.00 -47.93 -9.15
C THR A 33 -11.20 -47.75 -10.09
N HIS A 34 -11.24 -46.63 -10.83
CA HIS A 34 -11.53 -46.45 -12.29
C HIS A 34 -12.74 -47.14 -12.98
N PRO A 35 -13.13 -46.78 -14.25
CA PRO A 35 -12.63 -45.73 -15.16
C PRO A 35 -13.75 -44.98 -15.98
N LEU A 36 -13.27 -44.13 -16.91
CA LEU A 36 -13.79 -43.81 -18.27
C LEU A 36 -14.42 -42.43 -18.52
N PHE A 37 -13.60 -41.61 -19.20
CA PHE A 37 -13.97 -40.54 -20.12
C PHE A 37 -14.87 -41.01 -21.27
N PRO A 38 -15.63 -40.09 -21.88
CA PRO A 38 -15.84 -40.09 -23.32
C PRO A 38 -15.40 -38.79 -23.99
N ALA A 39 -14.54 -38.98 -24.99
CA ALA A 39 -14.53 -38.40 -26.33
C ALA A 39 -14.78 -36.89 -26.52
N TYR A 40 -13.71 -36.24 -26.98
CA TYR A 40 -13.66 -35.18 -27.98
C TYR A 40 -14.89 -35.12 -28.91
N GLN A 41 -15.63 -34.01 -28.87
CA GLN A 41 -16.46 -33.57 -29.99
C GLN A 41 -15.74 -32.46 -30.77
N GLN A 42 -15.67 -32.68 -32.08
CA GLN A 42 -15.04 -31.81 -33.06
C GLN A 42 -15.84 -30.52 -33.23
N ILE A 43 -15.14 -29.40 -33.14
CA ILE A 43 -15.64 -28.05 -33.46
C ILE A 43 -15.68 -27.92 -35.00
N PRO A 44 -16.81 -27.53 -35.62
CA PRO A 44 -16.84 -27.25 -37.06
C PRO A 44 -16.10 -25.94 -37.40
N PRO A 45 -15.51 -25.83 -38.61
CA PRO A 45 -14.65 -24.71 -38.97
C PRO A 45 -15.41 -23.39 -39.17
N LEU A 46 -14.73 -22.30 -38.80
CA LEU A 46 -15.12 -20.90 -38.98
C LEU A 46 -15.42 -20.58 -40.44
N VAL A 47 -16.63 -20.07 -40.71
CA VAL A 47 -16.96 -19.39 -41.96
C VAL A 47 -16.53 -17.92 -41.83
N HIS A 48 -15.54 -17.52 -42.62
CA HIS A 48 -15.15 -16.12 -42.78
C HIS A 48 -16.20 -15.38 -43.63
N SER A 49 -16.80 -14.33 -43.06
CA SER A 49 -17.44 -13.23 -43.80
C SER A 49 -16.79 -11.91 -43.38
N PRO A 50 -16.34 -11.06 -44.32
CA PRO A 50 -15.64 -9.83 -44.01
C PRO A 50 -16.64 -8.71 -43.71
N GLY A 51 -16.71 -8.28 -42.46
CA GLY A 51 -17.46 -7.10 -42.03
C GLY A 51 -16.60 -6.25 -41.12
N SER A 52 -16.09 -5.13 -41.64
CA SER A 52 -15.35 -4.15 -40.87
C SER A 52 -16.24 -3.52 -39.80
N ALA A 53 -15.96 -3.81 -38.53
CA ALA A 53 -16.42 -3.00 -37.42
C ALA A 53 -15.18 -2.44 -36.74
N SER A 54 -14.97 -1.13 -36.89
CA SER A 54 -14.02 -0.38 -36.10
C SER A 54 -14.28 -0.66 -34.62
N ALA A 55 -13.22 -1.06 -33.91
CA ALA A 55 -13.24 -1.12 -32.46
C ALA A 55 -13.55 0.29 -31.95
N ARG A 56 -14.81 0.52 -31.57
CA ARG A 56 -15.18 1.71 -30.82
C ARG A 56 -14.45 1.61 -29.49
N ASN A 57 -13.49 2.50 -29.26
CA ASN A 57 -12.99 2.77 -27.93
C ASN A 57 -14.18 3.16 -27.07
N LEU A 58 -14.71 2.20 -26.32
CA LEU A 58 -15.64 2.45 -25.24
C LEU A 58 -14.81 3.08 -24.12
N HIS A 59 -14.63 4.39 -24.17
CA HIS A 59 -14.24 5.13 -22.98
C HIS A 59 -15.33 4.90 -21.92
N PRO A 60 -15.01 4.41 -20.71
CA PRO A 60 -15.99 4.34 -19.65
C PRO A 60 -16.41 5.77 -19.31
N THR A 61 -17.66 6.12 -19.64
CA THR A 61 -18.28 7.44 -19.41
C THR A 61 -18.89 7.56 -18.01
N GLY A 62 -18.41 6.77 -17.04
CA GLY A 62 -18.74 7.00 -15.64
C GLY A 62 -17.95 8.21 -15.10
N PRO A 63 -18.46 8.93 -14.10
CA PRO A 63 -17.66 9.93 -13.41
C PRO A 63 -16.37 9.26 -12.88
N SER A 64 -15.22 9.88 -13.15
CA SER A 64 -13.93 9.40 -12.65
C SER A 64 -13.87 9.58 -11.13
N LEU A 65 -13.85 8.47 -10.39
CA LEU A 65 -13.71 8.50 -8.93
C LEU A 65 -12.36 9.09 -8.54
N ARG A 66 -12.36 10.12 -7.69
CA ARG A 66 -11.17 10.62 -7.00
C ARG A 66 -10.97 9.80 -5.73
N ILE A 67 -9.84 9.10 -5.63
CA ILE A 67 -9.54 8.15 -4.55
C ILE A 67 -8.34 8.63 -3.74
N ASP A 68 -8.52 8.77 -2.43
CA ASP A 68 -7.39 8.83 -1.49
C ASP A 68 -6.84 7.42 -1.26
N ALA A 69 -5.72 7.07 -1.90
CA ALA A 69 -5.13 5.75 -1.79
C ALA A 69 -4.34 5.52 -0.48
N HIS A 70 -4.25 6.50 0.43
CA HIS A 70 -3.49 6.34 1.65
C HIS A 70 -3.96 7.29 2.76
N HIS A 71 -4.68 6.74 3.74
CA HIS A 71 -4.92 7.41 5.02
C HIS A 71 -4.95 6.39 6.16
N HIS A 72 -4.95 6.89 7.39
CA HIS A 72 -5.05 6.13 8.63
C HIS A 72 -6.24 6.58 9.46
N LEU A 73 -6.67 5.71 10.36
CA LEU A 73 -7.64 6.02 11.40
C LEU A 73 -7.08 5.48 12.71
N TRP A 74 -7.44 6.08 13.83
CA TRP A 74 -7.08 5.53 15.14
C TRP A 74 -7.93 6.08 16.29
N HIS A 75 -7.99 5.26 17.34
CA HIS A 75 -8.16 5.75 18.71
C HIS A 75 -6.77 6.00 19.30
N TYR A 76 -6.49 7.23 19.71
CA TYR A 76 -5.14 7.60 20.10
C TYR A 76 -4.86 7.23 21.56
N THR A 77 -3.78 6.46 21.75
CA THR A 77 -3.14 6.30 23.05
C THR A 77 -1.63 6.46 22.91
N THR A 78 -0.98 7.06 23.89
CA THR A 78 0.49 7.20 23.87
C THR A 78 1.22 5.85 23.83
N ALA A 79 0.63 4.81 24.43
CA ALA A 79 1.23 3.48 24.48
C ALA A 79 1.24 2.78 23.11
N GLU A 80 0.19 2.95 22.31
CA GLU A 80 0.06 2.27 21.02
C GLU A 80 0.67 3.04 19.84
N TYR A 81 0.80 4.37 19.98
CA TYR A 81 1.31 5.26 18.94
C TYR A 81 2.63 5.93 19.36
N GLY A 82 3.59 5.13 19.84
CA GLY A 82 4.87 5.62 20.36
C GLY A 82 5.74 6.39 19.35
N TRP A 83 5.40 6.37 18.06
CA TRP A 83 6.04 7.17 17.02
C TRP A 83 5.54 8.64 16.99
N ILE A 84 4.41 8.96 17.64
CA ILE A 84 3.87 10.31 17.76
C ILE A 84 4.50 10.98 19.00
N ASP A 85 5.44 11.89 18.77
CA ASP A 85 6.11 12.63 19.84
C ASP A 85 5.43 13.97 20.18
N ASP A 86 6.02 14.72 21.13
CA ASP A 86 5.47 15.99 21.61
C ASP A 86 5.49 17.12 20.56
N THR A 87 6.23 16.96 19.46
CA THR A 87 6.22 17.92 18.34
C THR A 87 5.04 17.69 17.41
N MET A 88 4.41 16.51 17.46
CA MET A 88 3.30 16.08 16.61
C MET A 88 1.92 16.25 17.28
N GLN A 89 1.74 17.31 18.08
CA GLN A 89 0.50 17.54 18.85
C GLN A 89 -0.82 17.39 18.07
N PRO A 90 -0.94 17.85 16.79
CA PRO A 90 -2.16 17.66 16.02
C PRO A 90 -2.60 16.21 15.86
N LEU A 91 -1.67 15.24 15.98
CA LEU A 91 -1.94 13.82 15.83
C LEU A 91 -2.43 13.14 17.13
N ARG A 92 -2.30 13.81 18.28
CA ARG A 92 -2.55 13.23 19.62
C ARG A 92 -4.03 13.27 20.01
N ARG A 93 -4.89 12.83 19.11
CA ARG A 93 -6.34 12.69 19.28
C ARG A 93 -6.87 11.57 18.40
N ASP A 94 -8.11 11.15 18.65
CA ASP A 94 -8.80 10.22 17.78
C ASP A 94 -9.04 10.84 16.41
N PHE A 95 -8.88 10.01 15.37
CA PHE A 95 -9.24 10.30 13.99
C PHE A 95 -10.08 9.15 13.47
N LEU A 96 -11.37 9.41 13.29
CA LEU A 96 -12.40 8.39 13.04
C LEU A 96 -13.13 8.69 11.72
N PRO A 97 -14.00 7.78 11.23
CA PRO A 97 -14.67 7.97 9.95
C PRO A 97 -15.43 9.29 9.79
N ALA A 98 -15.98 9.86 10.87
CA ALA A 98 -16.64 11.16 10.81
C ALA A 98 -15.67 12.30 10.44
N ASP A 99 -14.47 12.32 11.04
CA ASP A 99 -13.41 13.28 10.68
C ASP A 99 -12.96 13.09 9.23
N LEU A 100 -12.85 11.83 8.77
CA LEU A 100 -12.46 11.50 7.40
C LEU A 100 -13.50 11.99 6.38
N VAL A 101 -14.79 11.79 6.66
CA VAL A 101 -15.89 12.24 5.78
C VAL A 101 -15.85 13.76 5.62
N GLU A 102 -15.64 14.50 6.71
CA GLU A 102 -15.51 15.96 6.66
C GLU A 102 -14.29 16.39 5.80
N ALA A 103 -13.14 15.77 6.02
CA ALA A 103 -11.92 16.05 5.26
C ALA A 103 -12.10 15.76 3.75
N CYS A 104 -12.66 14.59 3.41
CA CYS A 104 -12.91 14.18 2.03
C CYS A 104 -13.89 15.09 1.31
N ALA A 105 -14.98 15.49 1.98
CA ALA A 105 -15.97 16.40 1.41
C ALA A 105 -15.35 17.75 1.02
N ALA A 106 -14.44 18.29 1.84
CA ALA A 106 -13.75 19.55 1.58
C ALA A 106 -12.77 19.51 0.40
N ALA A 107 -12.37 18.32 -0.06
CA ALA A 107 -11.44 18.13 -1.18
C ALA A 107 -12.03 17.31 -2.34
N HIS A 108 -13.35 17.07 -2.33
CA HIS A 108 -14.07 16.31 -3.36
C HIS A 108 -13.52 14.90 -3.61
N VAL A 109 -13.09 14.21 -2.54
CA VAL A 109 -12.64 12.81 -2.60
C VAL A 109 -13.85 11.88 -2.47
N ASP A 110 -14.01 10.97 -3.43
CA ASP A 110 -15.19 10.08 -3.54
C ASP A 110 -15.01 8.75 -2.81
N ALA A 111 -13.76 8.32 -2.61
CA ALA A 111 -13.43 7.02 -2.04
C ALA A 111 -12.02 7.04 -1.43
N THR A 112 -11.75 6.09 -0.54
CA THR A 112 -10.50 6.03 0.21
C THR A 112 -10.02 4.59 0.41
N ILE A 113 -8.71 4.43 0.64
CA ILE A 113 -8.07 3.21 1.13
C ILE A 113 -7.50 3.48 2.52
N ALA A 114 -8.02 2.78 3.52
CA ALA A 114 -7.51 2.85 4.89
C ALA A 114 -6.31 1.91 5.04
N VAL A 115 -5.22 2.37 5.63
CA VAL A 115 -3.98 1.63 5.79
C VAL A 115 -3.69 1.45 7.27
N GLN A 116 -3.21 0.26 7.67
CA GLN A 116 -2.86 -0.05 9.06
C GLN A 116 -1.94 1.01 9.66
N ALA A 117 -2.20 1.48 10.88
CA ALA A 117 -1.31 2.36 11.64
C ALA A 117 -0.49 1.59 12.70
N ARG A 118 -0.92 0.38 13.05
CA ARG A 118 -0.28 -0.52 14.03
C ARG A 118 -0.04 -1.92 13.44
N GLN A 119 1.00 -2.59 13.92
CA GLN A 119 1.41 -3.93 13.45
C GLN A 119 0.72 -5.05 14.25
N THR A 120 -0.61 -5.07 14.22
CA THR A 120 -1.41 -6.10 14.92
C THR A 120 -2.59 -6.57 14.07
N LEU A 121 -3.08 -7.79 14.31
CA LEU A 121 -4.26 -8.30 13.60
C LEU A 121 -5.55 -7.57 14.02
N GLU A 122 -5.60 -7.08 15.26
CA GLU A 122 -6.70 -6.27 15.76
C GLU A 122 -6.89 -4.99 14.94
N GLU A 123 -5.79 -4.35 14.51
CA GLU A 123 -5.83 -3.21 13.60
C GLU A 123 -6.52 -3.56 12.28
N THR A 124 -6.15 -4.70 11.67
CA THR A 124 -6.75 -5.17 10.42
C THR A 124 -8.24 -5.44 10.58
N HIS A 125 -8.63 -6.16 11.63
CA HIS A 125 -10.04 -6.45 11.88
C HIS A 125 -10.85 -5.18 12.13
N TRP A 126 -10.30 -4.22 12.87
CA TRP A 126 -10.96 -2.95 13.14
C TRP A 126 -11.15 -2.14 11.85
N LEU A 127 -10.12 -1.97 11.03
CA LEU A 127 -10.23 -1.25 9.75
C LEU A 127 -11.22 -1.91 8.78
N LEU A 128 -11.24 -3.24 8.73
CA LEU A 128 -12.21 -4.00 7.90
C LEU A 128 -13.65 -3.81 8.39
N ALA A 129 -13.88 -3.74 9.71
CA ALA A 129 -15.19 -3.42 10.27
C ALA A 129 -15.62 -1.99 9.88
N LEU A 130 -14.73 -1.01 10.02
CA LEU A 130 -14.99 0.37 9.60
C LEU A 130 -15.33 0.45 8.10
N ALA A 131 -14.60 -0.28 7.25
CA ALA A 131 -14.88 -0.29 5.81
C ALA A 131 -16.25 -0.89 5.46
N THR A 132 -16.72 -1.86 6.25
CA THR A 132 -18.06 -2.45 6.09
C THR A 132 -19.16 -1.45 6.45
N GLU A 133 -18.92 -0.59 7.44
CA GLU A 133 -19.89 0.40 7.94
C GLU A 133 -19.84 1.74 7.18
N ASN A 134 -18.76 2.03 6.47
CA ASN A 134 -18.50 3.34 5.86
C ASN A 134 -18.18 3.19 4.36
N PRO A 135 -19.15 3.44 3.45
CA PRO A 135 -18.97 3.28 2.00
C PRO A 135 -17.84 4.12 1.37
N LEU A 136 -17.40 5.18 2.06
CA LEU A 136 -16.25 6.00 1.68
C LEU A 136 -14.93 5.20 1.70
N ILE A 137 -14.82 4.19 2.57
CA ILE A 137 -13.63 3.33 2.68
C ILE A 137 -13.84 2.11 1.77
N ARG A 138 -13.23 2.17 0.58
CA ARG A 138 -13.42 1.14 -0.47
C ARG A 138 -12.44 -0.02 -0.37
N GLY A 139 -11.37 0.15 0.38
CA GLY A 139 -10.40 -0.90 0.63
C GLY A 139 -9.57 -0.65 1.88
N VAL A 140 -8.97 -1.73 2.37
CA VAL A 140 -8.10 -1.77 3.54
C VAL A 140 -6.79 -2.44 3.15
N VAL A 141 -5.68 -1.78 3.48
CA VAL A 141 -4.35 -2.38 3.53
C VAL A 141 -4.06 -2.70 4.98
N GLY A 142 -4.23 -3.98 5.33
CA GLY A 142 -4.10 -4.45 6.70
C GLY A 142 -2.66 -4.78 7.10
N TRP A 143 -2.53 -5.35 8.29
CA TRP A 143 -1.34 -6.01 8.79
C TRP A 143 -1.63 -7.49 9.10
N ALA A 144 -0.65 -8.34 8.79
CA ALA A 144 -0.50 -9.68 9.33
C ALA A 144 1.01 -9.96 9.42
N ASP A 145 1.44 -10.88 10.28
CA ASP A 145 2.86 -11.23 10.36
C ASP A 145 3.28 -12.00 9.10
N ILE A 146 3.86 -11.28 8.13
CA ILE A 146 4.28 -11.84 6.85
C ILE A 146 5.40 -12.88 7.03
N ALA A 147 6.25 -12.74 8.05
CA ALA A 147 7.33 -13.68 8.28
C ALA A 147 6.88 -14.98 8.97
N ALA A 148 5.66 -15.00 9.51
CA ALA A 148 5.13 -16.14 10.24
C ALA A 148 4.91 -17.37 9.34
N ALA A 149 5.26 -18.54 9.86
CA ALA A 149 5.11 -19.81 9.13
C ALA A 149 3.63 -20.18 8.91
N ASP A 150 2.74 -19.71 9.77
CA ASP A 150 1.30 -19.92 9.75
C ASP A 150 0.53 -18.79 9.06
N LEU A 151 1.20 -17.83 8.40
CA LEU A 151 0.57 -16.76 7.62
C LEU A 151 -0.58 -17.26 6.70
N PRO A 152 -0.48 -18.40 5.97
CA PRO A 152 -1.61 -18.88 5.17
C PRO A 152 -2.89 -19.12 5.99
N ALA A 153 -2.77 -19.65 7.21
CA ALA A 153 -3.91 -19.88 8.10
C ALA A 153 -4.44 -18.56 8.67
N THR A 154 -3.56 -17.58 8.93
CA THR A 154 -3.97 -16.22 9.32
C THR A 154 -4.70 -15.48 8.19
N LEU A 155 -4.26 -15.66 6.94
CA LEU A 155 -4.84 -15.01 5.77
C LEU A 155 -6.20 -15.58 5.38
N GLU A 156 -6.41 -16.90 5.49
CA GLU A 156 -7.64 -17.57 5.09
C GLU A 156 -8.94 -16.87 5.55
N PRO A 157 -9.13 -16.55 6.85
CA PRO A 157 -10.33 -15.85 7.30
C PRO A 157 -10.39 -14.38 6.85
N LEU A 158 -9.23 -13.73 6.67
CA LEU A 158 -9.15 -12.33 6.25
C LEU A 158 -9.56 -12.15 4.78
N LEU A 159 -9.24 -13.12 3.92
CA LEU A 159 -9.57 -13.11 2.49
C LEU A 159 -11.07 -13.20 2.21
N ALA A 160 -11.88 -13.65 3.18
CA ALA A 160 -13.33 -13.63 3.05
C ALA A 160 -13.92 -12.22 3.06
N ASN A 161 -13.17 -11.20 3.53
CA ASN A 161 -13.62 -9.82 3.54
C ASN A 161 -13.24 -9.11 2.22
N PRO A 162 -14.21 -8.66 1.40
CA PRO A 162 -13.92 -8.05 0.10
C PRO A 162 -13.21 -6.69 0.19
N HIS A 163 -13.19 -6.06 1.37
CA HIS A 163 -12.48 -4.80 1.60
C HIS A 163 -10.99 -5.02 1.84
N LEU A 164 -10.51 -6.23 2.14
CA LEU A 164 -9.06 -6.46 2.24
C LEU A 164 -8.43 -6.42 0.85
N LYS A 165 -7.56 -5.44 0.60
CA LYS A 165 -6.93 -5.22 -0.71
C LYS A 165 -5.41 -5.38 -0.70
N GLY A 166 -4.79 -5.32 0.46
CA GLY A 166 -3.35 -5.46 0.60
C GLY A 166 -2.91 -5.72 2.04
N LEU A 167 -1.62 -5.99 2.20
CA LEU A 167 -0.93 -5.96 3.48
C LEU A 167 0.25 -4.99 3.44
N ARG A 168 0.63 -4.48 4.61
CA ARG A 168 1.80 -3.65 4.83
C ARG A 168 2.57 -4.09 6.06
N HIS A 169 3.90 -4.01 5.99
CA HIS A 169 4.80 -4.08 7.15
C HIS A 169 5.61 -2.78 7.24
N ILE A 170 5.91 -2.31 8.46
CA ILE A 170 6.63 -1.04 8.69
C ILE A 170 8.15 -1.28 8.57
N VAL A 171 8.61 -1.65 7.37
CA VAL A 171 10.02 -2.00 7.08
C VAL A 171 10.97 -0.84 7.34
N GLN A 172 10.50 0.40 7.27
CA GLN A 172 11.29 1.59 7.63
C GLN A 172 11.87 1.55 9.07
N ALA A 173 11.25 0.78 9.98
CA ALA A 173 11.66 0.62 11.37
C ALA A 173 12.53 -0.64 11.62
N GLU A 174 12.70 -1.48 10.60
CA GLU A 174 13.49 -2.71 10.67
C GLU A 174 14.99 -2.43 10.39
N PRO A 175 15.91 -3.29 10.87
CA PRO A 175 17.31 -3.21 10.50
C PRO A 175 17.52 -3.46 9.00
N ASP A 176 18.63 -2.92 8.46
CA ASP A 176 19.02 -3.17 7.07
C ASP A 176 19.18 -4.68 6.81
N GLY A 177 18.69 -5.15 5.66
CA GLY A 177 18.68 -6.57 5.29
C GLY A 177 17.42 -7.34 5.67
N PHE A 178 16.44 -6.71 6.33
CA PHE A 178 15.16 -7.33 6.66
C PHE A 178 14.40 -7.88 5.43
N LEU A 179 14.38 -7.16 4.30
CA LEU A 179 13.72 -7.61 3.07
C LEU A 179 14.49 -8.75 2.37
N ASP A 180 15.73 -9.02 2.78
CA ASP A 180 16.48 -10.18 2.34
C ASP A 180 16.19 -11.43 3.20
N ASP A 181 15.39 -11.33 4.28
CA ASP A 181 15.03 -12.44 5.15
C ASP A 181 14.20 -13.52 4.40
N PRO A 182 14.65 -14.78 4.35
CA PRO A 182 13.91 -15.87 3.72
C PRO A 182 12.50 -16.09 4.29
N ALA A 183 12.26 -15.82 5.58
CA ALA A 183 10.94 -15.94 6.19
C ALA A 183 9.96 -14.90 5.63
N PHE A 184 10.39 -13.64 5.55
CA PHE A 184 9.59 -12.59 4.96
C PHE A 184 9.29 -12.87 3.47
N ASN A 185 10.30 -13.31 2.71
CA ASN A 185 10.14 -13.65 1.30
C ASN A 185 9.16 -14.83 1.07
N ARG A 186 9.17 -15.86 1.92
CA ARG A 186 8.14 -16.94 1.87
C ARG A 186 6.73 -16.41 2.10
N GLY A 187 6.58 -15.44 3.00
CA GLY A 187 5.31 -14.77 3.26
C GLY A 187 4.77 -14.04 2.04
N ILE A 188 5.64 -13.33 1.33
CA ILE A 188 5.27 -12.62 0.09
C ILE A 188 4.86 -13.59 -1.01
N GLU A 189 5.54 -14.73 -1.17
CA GLU A 189 5.11 -15.78 -2.10
C GLU A 189 3.72 -16.34 -1.75
N ALA A 190 3.39 -16.44 -0.46
CA ALA A 190 2.05 -16.82 -0.02
C ALA A 190 1.01 -15.73 -0.35
N LEU A 191 1.36 -14.47 -0.13
CA LEU A 191 0.51 -13.32 -0.45
C LEU A 191 0.23 -13.19 -1.95
N THR A 192 1.22 -13.45 -2.81
CA THR A 192 1.06 -13.37 -4.27
C THR A 192 -0.09 -14.23 -4.79
N ARG A 193 -0.34 -15.38 -4.16
CA ARG A 193 -1.41 -16.31 -4.56
C ARG A 193 -2.82 -15.82 -4.23
N THR A 194 -2.95 -14.77 -3.42
CA THR A 194 -4.25 -14.26 -2.97
C THR A 194 -4.78 -13.11 -3.84
N GLY A 195 -3.90 -12.49 -4.63
CA GLY A 195 -4.23 -11.28 -5.40
C GLY A 195 -4.18 -9.98 -4.59
N LEU A 196 -3.85 -10.04 -3.29
CA LEU A 196 -3.62 -8.85 -2.47
C LEU A 196 -2.33 -8.12 -2.88
N THR A 197 -2.31 -6.80 -2.74
CA THR A 197 -1.08 -6.00 -2.87
C THR A 197 -0.18 -6.17 -1.66
N TYR A 198 1.11 -5.83 -1.84
CA TYR A 198 1.99 -5.53 -0.73
C TYR A 198 2.45 -4.07 -0.83
N ASP A 199 2.19 -3.30 0.22
CA ASP A 199 2.58 -1.90 0.30
C ASP A 199 3.98 -1.79 0.94
N ILE A 200 4.93 -1.19 0.24
CA ILE A 200 6.34 -1.07 0.64
C ILE A 200 6.54 0.28 1.34
N LEU A 201 6.61 0.26 2.69
CA LEU A 201 6.92 1.43 3.51
C LEU A 201 8.38 1.43 3.96
N ILE A 202 9.18 2.28 3.34
CA ILE A 202 10.64 2.35 3.54
C ILE A 202 11.12 3.80 3.51
N PHE A 203 12.35 4.03 3.99
CA PHE A 203 13.10 5.25 3.71
C PHE A 203 13.92 5.13 2.42
N ALA A 204 14.32 6.26 1.84
CA ALA A 204 15.06 6.30 0.58
C ALA A 204 16.35 5.44 0.59
N ARG A 205 17.05 5.38 1.73
CA ARG A 205 18.27 4.56 1.89
C ARG A 205 18.03 3.05 1.65
N GLN A 206 16.80 2.58 1.83
CA GLN A 206 16.42 1.17 1.69
C GLN A 206 15.96 0.82 0.26
N LEU A 207 15.87 1.78 -0.67
CA LEU A 207 15.50 1.54 -2.07
C LEU A 207 16.34 0.47 -2.78
N PRO A 208 17.68 0.40 -2.59
CA PRO A 208 18.48 -0.66 -3.21
C PRO A 208 18.12 -2.05 -2.69
N GLU A 209 17.75 -2.17 -1.42
CA GLU A 209 17.27 -3.42 -0.81
C GLU A 209 15.88 -3.79 -1.34
N ALA A 210 14.96 -2.82 -1.35
CA ALA A 210 13.62 -2.98 -1.90
C ALA A 210 13.63 -3.39 -3.37
N THR A 211 14.57 -2.88 -4.17
CA THR A 211 14.74 -3.28 -5.57
C THR A 211 15.06 -4.77 -5.71
N ARG A 212 16.04 -5.27 -4.94
CA ARG A 212 16.36 -6.71 -4.93
C ARG A 212 15.19 -7.57 -4.45
N PHE A 213 14.46 -7.07 -3.45
CA PHE A 213 13.27 -7.72 -2.93
C PHE A 213 12.17 -7.83 -4.01
N VAL A 214 11.85 -6.75 -4.71
CA VAL A 214 10.90 -6.77 -5.83
C VAL A 214 11.35 -7.71 -6.94
N ASP A 215 12.65 -7.76 -7.26
CA ASP A 215 13.21 -8.65 -8.29
C ASP A 215 12.99 -10.15 -7.98
N ARG A 216 12.85 -10.53 -6.70
CA ARG A 216 12.52 -11.90 -6.29
C ARG A 216 11.05 -12.26 -6.48
N HIS A 217 10.17 -11.27 -6.54
CA HIS A 217 8.71 -11.44 -6.59
C HIS A 217 8.09 -10.72 -7.80
N PRO A 218 8.49 -11.04 -9.05
CA PRO A 218 8.08 -10.27 -10.24
C PRO A 218 6.58 -10.32 -10.54
N THR A 219 5.83 -11.23 -9.92
CA THR A 219 4.38 -11.39 -10.08
C THR A 219 3.57 -10.77 -8.94
N GLN A 220 4.21 -10.37 -7.83
CA GLN A 220 3.54 -9.67 -6.73
C GLN A 220 3.23 -8.23 -7.15
N SER A 221 2.00 -7.77 -6.91
CA SER A 221 1.64 -6.37 -7.06
C SER A 221 2.19 -5.58 -5.88
N PHE A 222 3.13 -4.67 -6.15
CA PHE A 222 3.75 -3.82 -5.14
C PHE A 222 3.28 -2.37 -5.26
N VAL A 223 3.07 -1.74 -4.10
CA VAL A 223 2.74 -0.32 -4.00
C VAL A 223 3.78 0.38 -3.14
N LEU A 224 4.62 1.20 -3.73
CA LEU A 224 5.60 2.00 -3.00
C LEU A 224 4.90 3.14 -2.27
N ASP A 225 5.00 3.15 -0.94
CA ASP A 225 4.45 4.22 -0.12
C ASP A 225 5.32 5.49 -0.21
N HIS A 226 4.66 6.65 -0.22
CA HIS A 226 5.24 7.98 -0.05
C HIS A 226 6.49 8.28 -0.89
N ILE A 227 6.51 7.83 -2.14
CA ILE A 227 7.67 7.94 -3.04
C ILE A 227 9.00 7.49 -2.38
N ALA A 228 8.95 6.54 -1.46
CA ALA A 228 10.06 6.08 -0.61
C ALA A 228 10.75 7.16 0.22
N LYS A 229 10.00 8.17 0.69
CA LYS A 229 10.45 9.16 1.68
C LYS A 229 11.83 9.79 1.36
N PRO A 230 11.95 10.55 0.25
CA PRO A 230 13.14 11.33 -0.03
C PRO A 230 13.46 12.30 1.09
N SER A 231 14.73 12.69 1.25
CA SER A 231 15.13 13.69 2.25
C SER A 231 14.82 15.12 1.77
N ILE A 232 13.53 15.44 1.62
CA ILE A 232 13.07 16.72 1.04
C ILE A 232 13.56 17.91 1.86
N ALA A 233 13.55 17.82 3.19
CA ALA A 233 13.99 18.90 4.07
C ALA A 233 15.46 19.32 3.84
N SER A 234 16.33 18.41 3.39
CA SER A 234 17.74 18.73 3.06
C SER A 234 17.96 19.11 1.60
N GLY A 235 16.93 18.96 0.74
CA GLY A 235 17.06 19.16 -0.70
C GLY A 235 17.82 18.05 -1.42
N GLU A 236 18.08 16.92 -0.77
CA GLU A 236 18.74 15.78 -1.41
C GLU A 236 17.76 15.06 -2.34
N ILE A 237 18.08 15.08 -3.64
CA ILE A 237 17.25 14.47 -4.69
C ILE A 237 18.03 13.50 -5.58
N ALA A 238 19.35 13.64 -5.69
CA ALA A 238 20.13 12.95 -6.72
C ALA A 238 20.19 11.44 -6.47
N HIS A 239 20.47 11.03 -5.23
CA HIS A 239 20.58 9.62 -4.88
C HIS A 239 19.23 8.93 -4.87
N TRP A 240 18.22 9.60 -4.29
CA TRP A 240 16.84 9.14 -4.32
C TRP A 240 16.32 8.99 -5.75
N SER A 241 16.53 9.99 -6.62
CA SER A 241 16.05 9.97 -8.01
C SER A 241 16.64 8.81 -8.81
N ALA A 242 17.94 8.55 -8.68
CA ALA A 242 18.57 7.40 -9.33
C ALA A 242 17.97 6.07 -8.86
N SER A 243 17.72 5.95 -7.57
CA SER A 243 17.17 4.72 -6.96
C SER A 243 15.69 4.51 -7.31
N ILE A 244 14.90 5.58 -7.38
CA ILE A 244 13.50 5.54 -7.82
C ILE A 244 13.39 5.15 -9.28
N HIS A 245 14.22 5.72 -10.17
CA HIS A 245 14.24 5.32 -11.57
C HIS A 245 14.59 3.85 -11.72
N GLU A 246 15.56 3.35 -10.96
CA GLU A 246 15.94 1.94 -11.00
C GLU A 246 14.77 1.04 -10.56
N LEU A 247 14.13 1.32 -9.42
CA LEU A 247 12.98 0.56 -8.95
C LEU A 247 11.82 0.60 -9.95
N ALA A 248 11.54 1.77 -10.54
CA ALA A 248 10.44 1.99 -11.47
C ALA A 248 10.58 1.22 -12.79
N ARG A 249 11.76 0.66 -13.11
CA ARG A 249 11.95 -0.26 -14.25
C ARG A 249 11.12 -1.55 -14.11
N ARG A 250 10.67 -1.89 -12.89
CA ARG A 250 9.87 -3.09 -12.62
C ARG A 250 8.38 -2.76 -12.83
N PRO A 251 7.69 -3.42 -13.78
CA PRO A 251 6.33 -3.05 -14.16
C PRO A 251 5.28 -3.40 -13.09
N ASN A 252 5.62 -4.31 -12.16
CA ASN A 252 4.77 -4.72 -11.04
C ASN A 252 4.84 -3.77 -9.83
N VAL A 253 5.58 -2.66 -9.93
CA VAL A 253 5.63 -1.61 -8.90
C VAL A 253 4.82 -0.40 -9.36
N THR A 254 3.88 0.00 -8.50
CA THR A 254 3.20 1.30 -8.55
C THR A 254 3.63 2.15 -7.37
N CYS A 255 3.34 3.46 -7.40
CA CYS A 255 3.84 4.39 -6.39
C CYS A 255 2.77 5.39 -5.97
N LYS A 256 2.70 5.65 -4.67
CA LYS A 256 1.81 6.66 -4.09
C LYS A 256 2.48 8.03 -4.07
N LEU A 257 1.77 9.04 -4.56
CA LEU A 257 2.05 10.45 -4.33
C LEU A 257 1.36 10.85 -3.02
N SER A 258 2.03 10.60 -1.89
CA SER A 258 1.55 10.87 -0.53
C SER A 258 2.73 11.11 0.41
N GLY A 259 2.49 11.59 1.64
CA GLY A 259 3.52 11.72 2.69
C GLY A 259 4.71 12.62 2.34
N MET A 260 4.63 13.45 1.31
CA MET A 260 5.76 14.28 0.88
C MET A 260 6.01 15.46 1.83
N VAL A 261 4.95 16.09 2.33
CA VAL A 261 5.08 17.28 3.19
C VAL A 261 5.70 16.96 4.56
N THR A 262 5.57 15.71 5.03
CA THR A 262 6.10 15.27 6.32
C THR A 262 7.60 14.95 6.25
N GLU A 263 8.14 14.73 5.05
CA GLU A 263 9.58 14.60 4.79
C GLU A 263 10.24 15.96 4.44
N ALA A 264 9.43 17.00 4.24
CA ALA A 264 9.87 18.37 4.04
C ALA A 264 10.02 19.12 5.38
N ASN A 265 10.46 20.37 5.32
CA ASN A 265 10.38 21.23 6.51
C ASN A 265 8.91 21.62 6.76
N TRP A 266 8.31 21.09 7.82
CA TRP A 266 6.88 21.23 8.13
C TRP A 266 6.35 22.67 8.16
N HIS A 267 7.22 23.63 8.46
CA HIS A 267 6.83 25.03 8.67
C HIS A 267 7.03 25.91 7.43
N THR A 268 7.83 25.45 6.45
CA THR A 268 8.31 26.31 5.35
C THR A 268 8.23 25.65 3.98
N TRP A 269 7.75 24.41 3.89
CA TRP A 269 7.53 23.77 2.60
C TRP A 269 6.55 24.59 1.75
N THR A 270 6.75 24.52 0.44
CA THR A 270 5.84 25.08 -0.56
C THR A 270 5.64 24.05 -1.68
N PRO A 271 4.57 24.17 -2.49
CA PRO A 271 4.42 23.32 -3.68
C PRO A 271 5.65 23.31 -4.59
N SER A 272 6.38 24.42 -4.72
CA SER A 272 7.60 24.47 -5.56
C SER A 272 8.77 23.70 -4.95
N THR A 273 8.88 23.61 -3.62
CA THR A 273 9.94 22.81 -2.97
C THR A 273 9.72 21.29 -3.13
N LEU A 274 8.47 20.86 -3.28
CA LEU A 274 8.11 19.45 -3.47
C LEU A 274 8.09 19.03 -4.95
N LYS A 275 7.81 19.98 -5.84
CA LYS A 275 7.63 19.75 -7.28
C LYS A 275 8.75 18.93 -7.94
N PRO A 276 10.05 19.14 -7.65
CA PRO A 276 11.10 18.32 -8.24
C PRO A 276 10.98 16.81 -7.94
N TYR A 277 10.48 16.45 -6.76
CA TYR A 277 10.28 15.05 -6.37
C TYR A 277 9.03 14.47 -7.04
N PHE A 278 7.95 15.26 -7.16
CA PHE A 278 6.80 14.87 -7.97
C PHE A 278 7.21 14.61 -9.43
N ASP A 279 8.03 15.49 -10.02
CA ASP A 279 8.45 15.37 -11.42
C ASP A 279 9.26 14.11 -11.68
N VAL A 280 10.20 13.78 -10.78
CA VAL A 280 10.95 12.51 -10.85
C VAL A 280 10.02 11.30 -10.72
N ALA A 281 9.05 11.32 -9.80
CA ALA A 281 8.11 10.22 -9.65
C ALA A 281 7.24 10.05 -10.91
N LEU A 282 6.78 11.15 -11.49
CA LEU A 282 5.99 11.16 -12.73
C LEU A 282 6.81 10.64 -13.92
N GLU A 283 8.06 11.08 -14.07
CA GLU A 283 8.97 10.60 -15.11
C GLU A 283 9.25 9.09 -14.97
N ALA A 284 9.58 8.64 -13.74
CA ALA A 284 9.98 7.26 -13.49
C ALA A 284 8.83 6.26 -13.66
N PHE A 285 7.65 6.55 -13.09
CA PHE A 285 6.54 5.60 -13.07
C PHE A 285 5.57 5.78 -14.22
N GLY A 286 5.40 7.03 -14.70
CA GLY A 286 4.32 7.42 -15.59
C GLY A 286 2.96 7.48 -14.88
N PRO A 287 1.97 8.16 -15.49
CA PRO A 287 0.68 8.44 -14.87
C PRO A 287 -0.13 7.18 -14.54
N THR A 288 0.02 6.10 -15.32
CA THR A 288 -0.71 4.85 -15.13
C THR A 288 -0.21 4.01 -13.94
N ARG A 289 0.92 4.38 -13.31
CA ARG A 289 1.50 3.70 -12.14
C ARG A 289 1.66 4.61 -10.93
N LEU A 290 1.16 5.84 -11.01
CA LEU A 290 1.03 6.75 -9.88
C LEU A 290 -0.40 6.79 -9.39
N MET A 291 -0.57 6.91 -8.08
CA MET A 291 -1.86 7.12 -7.43
C MET A 291 -1.74 8.18 -6.32
N ALA A 292 -2.73 9.07 -6.22
CA ALA A 292 -2.78 10.08 -5.17
C ALA A 292 -3.14 9.46 -3.81
N GLY A 293 -2.53 9.97 -2.74
CA GLY A 293 -2.95 9.65 -1.36
C GLY A 293 -2.61 10.81 -0.42
N SER A 294 -3.33 10.96 0.68
CA SER A 294 -3.16 12.11 1.57
C SER A 294 -2.09 11.91 2.64
N ASP A 295 -1.90 10.66 3.11
CA ASP A 295 -1.23 10.35 4.37
C ASP A 295 -1.92 10.99 5.59
N TRP A 296 -3.21 11.30 5.49
CA TRP A 296 -3.98 11.82 6.61
C TRP A 296 -4.20 10.72 7.67
N PRO A 297 -4.21 11.06 8.97
CA PRO A 297 -4.03 12.37 9.56
C PRO A 297 -2.56 12.74 9.79
N VAL A 298 -1.58 11.89 9.49
CA VAL A 298 -0.14 12.17 9.64
C VAL A 298 0.24 13.48 8.94
N LEU A 299 -0.35 13.72 7.78
CA LEU A 299 -0.33 14.98 7.01
C LEU A 299 -0.46 16.26 7.89
N ASN A 300 -1.27 16.20 8.95
CA ASN A 300 -1.66 17.33 9.78
C ASN A 300 -0.52 17.96 10.59
N VAL A 301 0.67 17.35 10.62
CA VAL A 301 1.87 17.99 11.21
C VAL A 301 2.43 19.11 10.33
N ALA A 302 2.15 19.09 9.03
CA ALA A 302 2.76 19.98 8.06
C ALA A 302 1.75 20.66 7.12
N SER A 303 0.56 20.09 6.91
CA SER A 303 -0.43 20.61 5.96
C SER A 303 -1.86 20.29 6.39
N THR A 304 -2.85 20.77 5.63
CA THR A 304 -4.24 20.35 5.76
C THR A 304 -4.60 19.42 4.61
N TYR A 305 -5.63 18.59 4.81
CA TYR A 305 -6.16 17.70 3.77
C TYR A 305 -6.43 18.45 2.45
N THR A 306 -7.16 19.57 2.53
CA THR A 306 -7.50 20.40 1.37
C THR A 306 -6.26 21.01 0.70
N GLN A 307 -5.28 21.52 1.46
CA GLN A 307 -4.08 22.13 0.88
C GLN A 307 -3.25 21.10 0.11
N TRP A 308 -3.14 19.87 0.61
CA TRP A 308 -2.44 18.79 -0.09
C TRP A 308 -3.12 18.44 -1.41
N TRP A 309 -4.44 18.26 -1.41
CA TRP A 309 -5.19 17.97 -2.63
C TRP A 309 -5.14 19.11 -3.65
N GLN A 310 -5.21 20.37 -3.22
CA GLN A 310 -5.01 21.54 -4.10
C GLN A 310 -3.59 21.60 -4.70
N THR A 311 -2.59 21.14 -3.93
CA THR A 311 -1.21 21.03 -4.41
C THR A 311 -1.12 20.00 -5.54
N LEU A 312 -1.73 18.82 -5.37
CA LEU A 312 -1.84 17.81 -6.42
C LEU A 312 -2.60 18.35 -7.64
N ASP A 313 -3.74 19.01 -7.45
CA ASP A 313 -4.53 19.59 -8.55
C ASP A 313 -3.68 20.54 -9.41
N THR A 314 -2.87 21.38 -8.75
CA THR A 314 -1.96 22.31 -9.40
C THR A 314 -0.91 21.58 -10.25
N TRP A 315 -0.33 20.49 -9.73
CA TRP A 315 0.69 19.72 -10.43
C TRP A 315 0.13 18.86 -11.56
N LEU A 316 -1.12 18.40 -11.42
CA LEU A 316 -1.81 17.57 -12.40
C LEU A 316 -2.46 18.38 -13.51
N ALA A 317 -2.82 19.65 -13.28
CA ALA A 317 -3.47 20.52 -14.28
C ALA A 317 -2.79 20.55 -15.67
N PRO A 318 -1.45 20.53 -15.81
CA PRO A 318 -0.78 20.49 -17.11
C PRO A 318 -0.88 19.15 -17.85
N LEU A 319 -1.21 18.04 -17.17
CA LEU A 319 -1.34 16.72 -17.79
C LEU A 319 -2.61 16.62 -18.63
N SER A 320 -2.67 15.63 -19.52
CA SER A 320 -3.90 15.36 -20.25
C SER A 320 -5.03 14.88 -19.32
N PRO A 321 -6.31 15.06 -19.69
CA PRO A 321 -7.43 14.60 -18.87
C PRO A 321 -7.36 13.11 -18.50
N ASP A 322 -6.88 12.25 -19.41
CA ASP A 322 -6.77 10.81 -19.10
C ASP A 322 -5.69 10.55 -18.05
N GLU A 323 -4.50 11.17 -18.19
CA GLU A 323 -3.39 11.02 -17.24
C GLU A 323 -3.76 11.52 -15.85
N ARG A 324 -4.49 12.64 -15.74
CA ARG A 324 -5.01 13.12 -14.46
C ARG A 324 -5.90 12.08 -13.79
N VAL A 325 -6.86 11.55 -14.53
CA VAL A 325 -7.79 10.54 -14.01
C VAL A 325 -7.09 9.22 -13.65
N GLN A 326 -5.97 8.87 -14.30
CA GLN A 326 -5.13 7.77 -13.85
C GLN A 326 -4.63 8.00 -12.43
N ILE A 327 -3.99 9.15 -12.20
CA ILE A 327 -3.34 9.49 -10.92
C ILE A 327 -4.38 9.74 -9.82
N GLU A 328 -5.47 10.44 -10.14
CA GLU A 328 -6.51 10.81 -9.18
C GLU A 328 -7.33 9.62 -8.66
N GLY A 329 -7.37 8.50 -9.39
CA GLY A 329 -8.05 7.32 -8.84
C GLY A 329 -8.05 6.05 -9.69
N ARG A 330 -7.99 6.09 -11.03
CA ARG A 330 -8.07 4.84 -11.83
C ARG A 330 -6.91 3.90 -11.55
N THR A 331 -5.70 4.40 -11.27
CA THR A 331 -4.57 3.55 -10.87
C THR A 331 -4.88 2.84 -9.56
N ALA A 332 -5.37 3.54 -8.54
CA ALA A 332 -5.76 2.93 -7.25
C ALA A 332 -6.88 1.91 -7.43
N ALA A 333 -7.95 2.26 -8.16
CA ALA A 333 -9.08 1.36 -8.42
C ALA A 333 -8.64 0.05 -9.10
N ARG A 334 -7.73 0.14 -10.08
CA ARG A 334 -7.19 -1.03 -10.79
C ARG A 334 -6.28 -1.87 -9.91
N VAL A 335 -5.37 -1.24 -9.17
CA VAL A 335 -4.33 -1.92 -8.37
C VAL A 335 -4.94 -2.61 -7.15
N TYR A 336 -5.93 -1.98 -6.50
CA TYR A 336 -6.62 -2.53 -5.33
C TYR A 336 -7.94 -3.25 -5.65
N HIS A 337 -8.26 -3.45 -6.94
CA HIS A 337 -9.46 -4.16 -7.38
C HIS A 337 -10.78 -3.65 -6.73
N LEU A 338 -11.05 -2.34 -6.88
CA LEU A 338 -12.16 -1.61 -6.23
C LEU A 338 -13.50 -1.63 -6.96
#